data_AF-A0A939Q3R1-F1
#
_entry.id   AF-A0A939Q3R1-F1
#
_cell.length_a   1.000
_cell.length_b   1.000
_cell.length_c   1.000
_cell.angle_alpha   90.00
_cell.angle_beta   90.00
_cell.angle_gamma   90.00
#
_symmetry.space_group_name_H-M   'P 1'
#
loop_
_entity.id
_entity.type
_entity.pdbx_description
1 polymer ?
#
loop_
_entity_poly.entity_id
_entity_poly.type
_entity_poly.pdbx_seq_one_letter_code
_entity_poly.pdbx_strand_id
1 'polypeptide(L)'
;MIAFDQYTLQDARQRTLLSLSLAVTEPGVVGIVGPQGAGKSLLLAALAGRLPRGVTASGTLQVAGGPLPKERVEPPLGPGAPPLRGTLLRVLTHPGPVGTEVERRVNDALRISGLWEEFQGRLSHPVSELTEAERRMLLACRALVRRAPYLLIDDATVDLDPDEADRFRQVITAIGEEIPVFWVSRAFRRVAPTAKRLIVLSGGKVLADGAADHVAVSPPQEAQDTLAAATGSSAGMALESLYHDLLTLGSKAERAIHMAVQSLTGQNLTIAREVIDGRFDIYQRKLEIHQRALGLIARTAPVSRDLRVLTTVIEAATDLGRIADHAINISEVTLAIGEDPLIKPLIDIPRMAEKAQEMVRHSLDAMVRRDVELARKVCEADKGVDALYRELFEELLGFITDGGDAYRAGQALYLLFVARYLERVADHASNIAEHVIFMVDGRREQLRLKRDDDGLPHPFLPG
;
A
#
# COMPACT_ATOMS: atom_id res chain seq x y z
N MET A 1 -7.20 5.76 37.76
CA MET A 1 -8.61 5.34 37.66
C MET A 1 -9.45 6.44 37.02
N ILE A 2 -9.98 6.20 35.83
CA ILE A 2 -10.92 7.07 35.11
C ILE A 2 -12.18 6.26 34.90
N ALA A 3 -13.33 6.79 35.28
CA ALA A 3 -14.60 6.06 35.24
C ALA A 3 -15.69 6.91 34.60
N PHE A 4 -16.39 6.31 33.65
CA PHE A 4 -17.63 6.80 33.08
C PHE A 4 -18.75 5.90 33.62
N ASP A 5 -19.74 6.51 34.27
CA ASP A 5 -20.91 5.81 34.79
C ASP A 5 -22.17 6.42 34.18
N GLN A 6 -22.83 5.61 33.33
CA GLN A 6 -23.99 6.00 32.52
C GLN A 6 -23.79 7.35 31.81
N TYR A 7 -22.54 7.65 31.43
CA TYR A 7 -22.17 8.94 30.92
C TYR A 7 -22.69 9.11 29.49
N THR A 8 -23.60 10.06 29.32
CA THR A 8 -24.31 10.26 28.06
C THR A 8 -24.15 11.70 27.57
N LEU A 9 -23.80 11.87 26.30
CA LEU A 9 -23.73 13.15 25.61
C LEU A 9 -24.91 13.27 24.64
N GLN A 10 -25.59 14.41 24.67
CA GLN A 10 -26.75 14.68 23.82
C GLN A 10 -26.60 16.00 23.08
N ASP A 11 -27.18 16.10 21.88
CA ASP A 11 -27.31 17.37 21.16
C ASP A 11 -28.47 18.23 21.69
N ALA A 12 -28.63 19.44 21.14
CA ALA A 12 -29.71 20.36 21.52
C ALA A 12 -31.13 19.82 21.25
N ARG A 13 -31.27 18.75 20.47
CA ARG A 13 -32.53 18.04 20.19
C ARG A 13 -32.69 16.78 21.04
N GLN A 14 -31.88 16.62 22.09
CA GLN A 14 -31.82 15.46 22.99
C GLN A 14 -31.47 14.13 22.29
N ARG A 15 -30.85 14.17 21.10
CA ARG A 15 -30.36 12.95 20.46
C ARG A 15 -29.07 12.51 21.13
N THR A 16 -29.00 11.23 21.50
CA THR A 16 -27.78 10.65 22.08
C THR A 16 -26.68 10.58 21.05
N LEU A 17 -25.57 11.25 21.33
CA LEU A 17 -24.37 11.28 20.49
C LEU A 17 -23.32 10.27 20.97
N LEU A 18 -23.30 10.01 22.27
CA LEU A 18 -22.38 9.09 22.92
C LEU A 18 -22.99 8.62 24.24
N SER A 19 -22.94 7.33 24.55
CA SER A 19 -23.35 6.77 25.83
C SER A 19 -22.41 5.65 26.21
N LEU A 20 -21.76 5.79 27.37
CA LEU A 20 -20.73 4.85 27.81
C LEU A 20 -20.77 4.60 29.32
N SER A 21 -20.50 3.35 29.68
CA SER A 21 -20.11 2.95 31.02
C SER A 21 -18.81 2.16 30.89
N LEU A 22 -17.69 2.76 31.29
CA LEU A 22 -16.36 2.15 31.17
C LEU A 22 -15.44 2.68 32.26
N ALA A 23 -14.49 1.85 32.68
CA ALA A 23 -13.48 2.24 33.65
C ALA A 23 -12.07 1.83 33.21
N VAL A 24 -11.14 2.77 33.29
CA VAL A 24 -9.70 2.57 33.07
C VAL A 24 -8.99 2.72 34.41
N THR A 25 -8.61 1.60 35.02
CA THR A 25 -8.07 1.55 36.39
C THR A 25 -6.56 1.64 36.43
N GLU A 26 -5.87 1.15 35.40
CA GLU A 26 -4.42 0.98 35.34
C GLU A 26 -3.76 1.86 34.26
N PRO A 27 -2.47 2.18 34.38
CA PRO A 27 -1.66 2.71 33.29
C PRO A 27 -1.65 1.78 32.08
N GLY A 28 -1.50 2.37 30.90
CA GLY A 28 -1.41 1.64 29.65
C GLY A 28 -2.07 2.40 28.52
N VAL A 29 -1.72 2.00 27.30
CA VAL A 29 -2.37 2.54 26.10
C VAL A 29 -3.73 1.85 25.92
N VAL A 30 -4.78 2.65 25.94
CA VAL A 30 -6.16 2.28 25.63
C VAL A 30 -6.48 2.76 24.23
N GLY A 31 -6.55 1.82 23.29
CA GLY A 31 -6.92 2.11 21.91
C GLY A 31 -8.43 2.25 21.76
N ILE A 32 -8.88 3.30 21.09
CA ILE A 32 -10.29 3.54 20.80
C ILE A 32 -10.47 3.64 19.28
N VAL A 33 -11.14 2.65 18.70
CA VAL A 33 -11.28 2.50 17.25
C VAL A 33 -12.74 2.52 16.82
N GLY A 34 -13.02 2.93 15.59
CA GLY A 34 -14.39 2.95 15.05
C GLY A 34 -14.53 3.81 13.80
N PRO A 35 -15.69 3.79 13.11
CA PRO A 35 -15.93 4.54 11.88
C PRO A 35 -16.10 6.04 12.13
N GLN A 36 -16.21 6.83 11.06
CA GLN A 36 -16.56 8.24 11.16
C GLN A 36 -17.94 8.40 11.82
N GLY A 37 -18.08 9.40 12.69
CA GLY A 37 -19.34 9.62 13.43
C GLY A 37 -19.57 8.69 14.62
N ALA A 38 -18.67 7.77 14.94
CA ALA A 38 -18.81 6.85 16.08
C ALA A 38 -18.77 7.52 17.48
N GLY A 39 -18.51 8.83 17.56
CA GLY A 39 -18.41 9.57 18.83
C GLY A 39 -17.00 9.67 19.42
N LYS A 40 -15.96 9.22 18.72
CA LYS A 40 -14.56 9.25 19.22
C LYS A 40 -14.05 10.65 19.55
N SER A 41 -14.25 11.65 18.69
CA SER A 41 -13.84 13.03 18.95
C SER A 41 -14.65 13.67 20.09
N LEU A 42 -15.92 13.27 20.27
CA LEU A 42 -16.74 13.70 21.41
C LEU A 42 -16.23 13.08 22.72
N LEU A 43 -15.77 11.83 22.70
CA LEU A 43 -15.13 11.19 23.83
C LEU A 43 -13.84 11.92 24.23
N LEU A 44 -12.98 12.28 23.27
CA LEU A 44 -11.79 13.10 23.55
C LEU A 44 -12.17 14.48 24.10
N ALA A 45 -13.21 15.12 23.56
CA ALA A 45 -13.69 16.41 24.04
C ALA A 45 -14.21 16.33 25.49
N ALA A 46 -14.90 15.24 25.85
CA ALA A 46 -15.34 14.96 27.22
C ALA A 46 -14.16 14.76 28.17
N LEU A 47 -13.19 13.92 27.77
CA LEU A 47 -11.96 13.69 28.53
C LEU A 47 -11.08 14.95 28.63
N ALA A 48 -11.10 15.83 27.64
CA ALA A 48 -10.43 17.13 27.70
C ALA A 48 -11.19 18.17 28.54
N GLY A 49 -12.42 17.85 28.99
CA GLY A 49 -13.28 18.76 29.74
C GLY A 49 -13.82 19.95 28.92
N ARG A 50 -13.86 19.82 27.59
CA ARG A 50 -14.21 20.87 26.61
C ARG A 50 -15.23 20.36 25.59
N LEU A 51 -16.48 20.20 26.02
CA LEU A 51 -17.56 19.78 25.12
C LEU A 51 -17.92 20.87 24.09
N PRO A 52 -18.31 20.49 22.85
CA PRO A 52 -18.80 21.44 21.86
C PRO A 52 -20.06 22.19 22.32
N ARG A 53 -20.29 23.38 21.75
CA ARG A 53 -21.50 24.16 22.03
C ARG A 53 -22.76 23.38 21.64
N GLY A 54 -23.79 23.44 22.48
CA GLY A 54 -25.05 22.74 22.25
C GLY A 54 -25.02 21.24 22.58
N VAL A 55 -23.90 20.72 23.11
CA VAL A 55 -23.82 19.36 23.65
C VAL A 55 -23.96 19.41 25.17
N THR A 56 -24.87 18.61 25.72
CA THR A 56 -25.08 18.44 27.16
C THR A 56 -24.59 17.07 27.60
N ALA A 57 -24.16 16.96 28.87
CA ALA A 57 -23.72 15.70 29.47
C ALA A 57 -24.63 15.33 30.65
N SER A 58 -24.96 14.04 30.77
CA SER A 58 -25.60 13.42 31.93
C SER A 58 -24.80 12.19 32.38
N GLY A 59 -25.09 11.68 33.58
CA GLY A 59 -24.25 10.66 34.23
C GLY A 59 -22.98 11.26 34.86
N THR A 60 -21.99 10.43 35.17
CA THR A 60 -20.75 10.90 35.82
C THR A 60 -19.49 10.49 35.06
N LEU A 61 -18.52 11.41 35.02
CA LEU A 61 -17.15 11.17 34.58
C LEU A 61 -16.21 11.60 35.70
N GLN A 62 -15.47 10.65 36.24
CA GLN A 62 -14.56 10.85 37.36
C GLN A 62 -13.12 10.45 37.02
N VAL A 63 -12.16 11.16 37.60
CA VAL A 63 -10.73 10.91 37.51
C VAL A 63 -10.20 10.81 38.94
N ALA A 64 -9.64 9.65 39.29
CA ALA A 64 -9.21 9.28 40.64
C ALA A 64 -10.30 9.50 41.71
N GLY A 65 -11.56 9.18 41.37
CA GLY A 65 -12.71 9.32 42.28
C GLY A 65 -13.23 10.75 42.45
N GLY A 66 -12.66 11.73 41.75
CA GLY A 66 -13.08 13.14 41.78
C GLY A 66 -13.43 13.70 40.39
N PRO A 67 -13.79 15.00 40.29
CA PRO A 67 -14.05 15.65 39.01
C PRO A 67 -12.77 15.77 38.15
N LEU A 68 -12.93 15.98 36.84
CA LEU A 68 -11.77 16.14 35.95
C LEU A 68 -10.90 17.34 36.37
N PRO A 69 -9.58 17.15 36.54
CA PRO A 69 -8.66 18.25 36.86
C PRO A 69 -8.31 19.02 35.58
N LYS A 70 -9.25 19.84 35.07
CA LYS A 70 -9.17 20.50 33.75
C LYS A 70 -7.85 21.24 33.46
N GLU A 71 -7.19 21.78 34.48
CA GLU A 71 -5.92 22.52 34.35
C GLU A 71 -4.70 21.63 34.09
N ARG A 72 -4.80 20.33 34.42
CA ARG A 72 -3.73 19.33 34.26
C ARG A 72 -3.93 18.41 33.05
N VAL A 73 -5.06 18.53 32.35
CA VAL A 73 -5.34 17.73 31.16
C VAL A 73 -4.79 18.44 29.93
N GLU A 74 -3.87 17.78 29.24
CA GLU A 74 -3.33 18.27 27.98
C GLU A 74 -4.40 18.22 26.88
N PRO A 75 -4.38 19.17 25.93
CA PRO A 75 -5.18 19.06 24.71
C PRO A 75 -4.86 17.75 23.95
N PRO A 76 -5.83 17.16 23.23
CA PRO A 76 -5.56 16.01 22.39
C PRO A 76 -4.43 16.28 21.40
N LEU A 77 -3.46 15.36 21.36
CA LEU A 77 -2.36 15.40 20.42
C LEU A 77 -2.81 14.77 19.09
N GLY A 78 -2.72 15.50 17.99
CA GLY A 78 -3.16 15.02 16.67
C GLY A 78 -2.56 15.82 15.52
N PRO A 79 -2.99 15.58 14.28
CA PRO A 79 -2.57 16.36 13.12
C PRO A 79 -3.00 17.82 13.29
N GLY A 80 -2.04 18.74 13.27
CA GLY A 80 -2.28 20.17 13.56
C GLY A 80 -2.13 20.52 15.03
N ALA A 81 -1.08 20.01 15.69
CA ALA A 81 -0.71 20.43 17.03
C ALA A 81 -0.66 21.97 17.16
N PRO A 82 -1.04 22.54 18.31
CA PRO A 82 -1.12 23.99 18.47
C PRO A 82 0.22 24.66 18.15
N PRO A 83 0.22 25.88 17.56
CA PRO A 83 1.45 26.58 17.25
C PRO A 83 2.25 26.84 18.53
N LEU A 84 3.43 26.23 18.61
CA LEU A 84 4.35 26.38 19.74
C LEU A 84 5.28 27.56 19.49
N ARG A 85 5.65 28.25 20.57
CA ARG A 85 6.61 29.37 20.54
C ARG A 85 7.61 29.24 21.67
N GLY A 86 8.81 29.74 21.44
CA GLY A 86 9.90 29.71 22.40
C GLY A 86 10.79 28.47 22.26
N THR A 87 11.43 28.09 23.35
CA THR A 87 12.39 26.98 23.41
C THR A 87 11.72 25.65 23.73
N LEU A 88 12.42 24.54 23.49
CA LEU A 88 11.91 23.20 23.81
C LEU A 88 11.61 23.07 25.31
N LEU A 89 12.49 23.60 26.17
CA LEU A 89 12.28 23.67 27.60
C LEU A 89 11.00 24.46 27.94
N ARG A 90 10.76 25.59 27.26
CA ARG A 90 9.54 26.39 27.48
C ARG A 90 8.28 25.60 27.11
N VAL A 91 8.31 24.82 26.03
CA VAL A 91 7.17 23.97 25.63
C VAL A 91 6.85 22.95 26.71
N LEU A 92 7.86 22.25 27.23
CA LEU A 92 7.71 21.21 28.26
C LEU A 92 7.22 21.78 29.60
N THR A 93 7.53 23.03 29.90
CA THR A 93 7.30 23.64 31.23
C THR A 93 6.08 24.56 31.30
N HIS A 94 5.46 24.91 30.17
CA HIS A 94 4.34 25.83 30.14
C HIS A 94 3.01 25.20 30.62
N PRO A 95 2.13 25.97 31.30
CA PRO A 95 2.40 27.22 32.02
C PRO A 95 3.10 26.98 33.35
N GLY A 96 4.06 27.85 33.69
CA GLY A 96 4.75 27.81 34.98
C GLY A 96 6.17 28.37 34.93
N PRO A 97 6.75 28.75 36.09
CA PRO A 97 8.15 29.11 36.19
C PRO A 97 9.05 27.87 36.05
N VAL A 98 10.25 28.07 35.53
CA VAL A 98 11.30 27.03 35.51
C VAL A 98 12.10 27.16 36.80
N GLY A 99 12.30 26.04 37.48
CA GLY A 99 13.15 25.92 38.66
C GLY A 99 13.69 24.50 38.76
N THR A 100 14.58 24.25 39.73
CA THR A 100 15.32 22.98 39.88
C THR A 100 14.43 21.74 39.89
N GLU A 101 13.29 21.78 40.59
CA GLU A 101 12.36 20.65 40.62
C GLU A 101 11.62 20.43 39.28
N VAL A 102 11.40 21.49 38.50
CA VAL A 102 10.80 21.38 37.16
C VAL A 102 11.81 20.80 36.18
N GLU A 103 13.07 21.25 36.23
CA GLU A 103 14.16 20.71 35.41
C GLU A 103 14.41 19.23 35.69
N ARG A 104 14.38 18.83 36.97
CA ARG A 104 14.47 17.42 37.34
C ARG A 104 13.34 16.60 36.69
N ARG A 105 12.10 17.09 36.74
CA ARG A 105 10.97 16.43 36.06
C ARG A 105 11.10 16.38 34.55
N VAL A 106 11.64 17.42 33.91
CA VAL A 106 11.93 17.42 32.47
C VAL A 106 12.91 16.31 32.14
N ASN A 107 13.98 16.18 32.90
CA ASN A 107 15.00 15.17 32.68
C ASN A 107 14.44 13.75 32.88
N ASP A 108 13.67 13.54 33.95
CA ASP A 108 13.02 12.25 34.22
C ASP A 108 12.04 11.87 33.10
N ALA A 109 11.21 12.82 32.65
CA ALA A 109 10.25 12.59 31.57
C ALA A 109 10.92 12.24 30.23
N LEU A 110 12.02 12.92 29.89
CA LEU A 110 12.80 12.62 28.69
C LEU A 110 13.44 11.23 28.75
N ARG A 111 13.90 10.78 29.93
CA ARG A 111 14.43 9.42 30.10
C ARG A 111 13.34 8.36 29.97
N ILE A 112 12.22 8.55 30.66
CA ILE A 112 11.06 7.64 30.60
C ILE A 112 10.58 7.49 29.15
N SER A 113 10.44 8.60 28.43
CA SER A 113 9.96 8.60 27.03
C SER A 113 11.00 8.12 26.01
N GLY A 114 12.25 7.86 26.41
CA GLY A 114 13.33 7.48 25.49
C GLY A 114 13.87 8.64 24.63
N LEU A 115 13.54 9.88 25.01
CA LEU A 115 13.88 11.11 24.28
C LEU A 115 15.12 11.83 24.83
N TRP A 116 15.74 11.30 25.89
CA TRP A 116 16.87 11.93 26.58
C TRP A 116 18.05 12.25 25.66
N GLU A 117 18.56 11.25 24.93
CA GLU A 117 19.74 11.42 24.09
C GLU A 117 19.55 12.47 22.99
N GLU A 118 18.34 12.56 22.46
CA GLU A 118 18.01 13.50 21.38
C GLU A 118 17.82 14.93 21.89
N PHE A 119 17.17 15.12 23.04
CA PHE A 119 16.72 16.45 23.46
C PHE A 119 17.53 17.10 24.58
N GLN A 120 18.33 16.35 25.35
CA GLN A 120 19.08 16.88 26.50
C GLN A 120 19.95 18.10 26.13
N GLY A 121 20.63 18.06 24.98
CA GLY A 121 21.50 19.14 24.48
C GLY A 121 20.76 20.24 23.74
N ARG A 122 19.47 20.05 23.42
CA ARG A 122 18.66 20.95 22.58
C ARG A 122 17.60 21.72 23.38
N LEU A 123 17.55 21.59 24.70
CA LEU A 123 16.49 22.21 25.53
C LEU A 123 16.37 23.73 25.38
N SER A 124 17.48 24.42 25.08
CA SER A 124 17.54 25.86 24.80
C SER A 124 17.22 26.25 23.35
N HIS A 125 17.15 25.28 22.42
CA HIS A 125 16.87 25.53 21.01
C HIS A 125 15.41 25.92 20.77
N PRO A 126 15.12 26.69 19.70
CA PRO A 126 13.77 27.08 19.33
C PRO A 126 12.97 25.91 18.77
N VAL A 127 11.68 25.87 19.06
CA VAL A 127 10.75 24.81 18.60
C VAL A 127 10.54 24.81 17.08
N SER A 128 10.88 25.91 16.40
CA SER A 128 10.85 26.00 14.94
C SER A 128 11.83 25.06 14.24
N GLU A 129 12.83 24.55 14.96
CA GLU A 129 13.80 23.58 14.44
C GLU A 129 13.31 22.13 14.49
N LEU A 130 12.15 21.87 15.13
CA LEU A 130 11.60 20.51 15.21
C LEU A 130 10.79 20.15 13.97
N THR A 131 10.97 18.91 13.53
CA THR A 131 10.03 18.20 12.67
C THR A 131 8.67 18.07 13.35
N GLU A 132 7.63 17.77 12.57
CA GLU A 132 6.28 17.54 13.09
C GLU A 132 6.24 16.31 14.02
N ALA A 133 6.99 15.25 13.69
CA ALA A 133 7.14 14.06 14.52
C ALA A 133 7.78 14.39 15.87
N GLU A 134 8.94 15.06 15.87
CA GLU A 134 9.65 15.50 17.09
C GLU A 134 8.75 16.40 17.96
N ARG A 135 8.01 17.32 17.33
CA ARG A 135 7.07 18.19 18.04
C ARG A 135 5.99 17.39 18.77
N ARG A 136 5.43 16.36 18.13
CA ARG A 136 4.40 15.50 18.74
C ARG A 136 4.97 14.69 19.89
N MET A 137 6.17 14.12 19.74
CA MET A 137 6.86 13.39 20.81
C MET A 137 7.15 14.29 22.01
N LEU A 138 7.63 15.52 21.78
CA LEU A 138 7.90 16.49 22.84
C LEU A 138 6.60 16.89 23.58
N LEU A 139 5.50 17.09 22.86
CA LEU A 139 4.19 17.38 23.46
C LEU A 139 3.64 16.18 24.25
N ALA A 140 3.84 14.95 23.78
CA ALA A 140 3.49 13.77 24.56
C ALA A 140 4.31 13.69 25.86
N CYS A 141 5.62 13.93 25.78
CA CYS A 141 6.52 13.98 26.93
C CYS A 141 6.12 15.06 27.95
N ARG A 142 5.57 16.20 27.50
CA ARG A 142 5.05 17.26 28.38
C ARG A 142 4.00 16.75 29.38
N ALA A 143 3.20 15.75 29.01
CA ALA A 143 2.19 15.19 29.90
C ALA A 143 2.81 14.65 31.20
N LEU A 144 3.98 14.01 31.13
CA LEU A 144 4.72 13.53 32.31
C LEU A 144 5.27 14.70 33.13
N VAL A 145 5.86 15.71 32.48
CA VAL A 145 6.42 16.90 33.16
C VAL A 145 5.35 17.64 33.97
N ARG A 146 4.13 17.71 33.42
CA ARG A 146 2.96 18.37 34.03
C ARG A 146 2.18 17.47 34.99
N ARG A 147 2.59 16.20 35.16
CA ARG A 147 1.87 15.19 35.94
C ARG A 147 0.40 15.11 35.53
N ALA A 148 0.18 15.05 34.22
CA ALA A 148 -1.15 14.87 33.67
C ALA A 148 -1.73 13.54 34.16
N PRO A 149 -3.04 13.49 34.50
CA PRO A 149 -3.66 12.25 34.95
C PRO A 149 -3.77 11.19 33.84
N TYR A 150 -3.69 11.61 32.58
CA TYR A 150 -3.72 10.79 31.37
C TYR A 150 -3.30 11.64 30.16
N LEU A 151 -2.95 10.97 29.07
CA LEU A 151 -2.66 11.57 27.76
C LEU A 151 -3.78 11.26 26.77
N LEU A 152 -4.10 12.22 25.89
CA LEU A 152 -5.10 12.09 24.83
C LEU A 152 -4.41 12.20 23.47
N ILE A 153 -4.69 11.24 22.59
CA ILE A 153 -4.13 11.18 21.23
C ILE A 153 -5.28 10.99 20.23
N ASP A 154 -5.29 11.79 19.18
CA ASP A 154 -6.24 11.76 18.07
C ASP A 154 -5.50 11.59 16.75
N ASP A 155 -5.45 10.37 16.22
CA ASP A 155 -4.87 10.07 14.89
C ASP A 155 -3.43 10.67 14.71
N ALA A 156 -2.61 10.76 15.77
CA ALA A 156 -1.34 11.50 15.76
C ALA A 156 -0.20 10.90 14.92
N THR A 157 -0.38 9.70 14.35
CA THR A 157 0.54 9.11 13.36
C THR A 157 0.09 9.35 11.92
N VAL A 158 -0.98 10.11 11.71
CA VAL A 158 -1.33 10.62 10.38
C VAL A 158 -0.23 11.56 9.90
N ASP A 159 0.18 11.39 8.65
CA ASP A 159 1.22 12.15 7.94
C ASP A 159 2.66 11.98 8.46
N LEU A 160 2.93 10.98 9.31
CA LEU A 160 4.30 10.58 9.67
C LEU A 160 4.79 9.47 8.74
N ASP A 161 6.08 9.44 8.44
CA ASP A 161 6.68 8.30 7.77
C ASP A 161 6.71 7.05 8.69
N PRO A 162 6.98 5.84 8.17
CA PRO A 162 6.97 4.62 8.97
C PRO A 162 7.94 4.64 10.15
N ASP A 163 9.15 5.16 9.98
CA ASP A 163 10.17 5.17 11.03
C ASP A 163 9.80 6.17 12.14
N GLU A 164 9.30 7.35 11.75
CA GLU A 164 8.75 8.35 12.66
C GLU A 164 7.53 7.83 13.43
N ALA A 165 6.62 7.12 12.76
CA ALA A 165 5.44 6.53 13.37
C ALA A 165 5.80 5.43 14.38
N ASP A 166 6.79 4.58 14.06
CA ASP A 166 7.30 3.52 14.93
C ASP A 166 7.96 4.12 16.16
N ARG A 167 8.78 5.15 15.96
CA ARG A 167 9.41 5.91 17.04
C ARG A 167 8.37 6.58 17.93
N PHE A 168 7.34 7.20 17.36
CA PHE A 168 6.26 7.80 18.13
C PHE A 168 5.51 6.74 18.96
N ARG A 169 5.25 5.56 18.38
CA ARG A 169 4.64 4.45 19.12
C ARG A 169 5.49 4.00 20.31
N GLN A 170 6.81 3.90 20.16
CA GLN A 170 7.71 3.56 21.26
C GLN A 170 7.63 4.59 22.40
N VAL A 171 7.67 5.88 22.07
CA VAL A 171 7.50 6.98 23.04
C VAL A 171 6.17 6.86 23.78
N ILE A 172 5.08 6.62 23.06
CA ILE A 172 3.74 6.51 23.65
C ILE A 172 3.59 5.25 24.50
N THR A 173 4.17 4.11 24.10
CA THR A 173 4.20 2.90 24.93
C THR A 173 4.90 3.18 26.25
N ALA A 174 6.06 3.83 26.22
CA ALA A 174 6.83 4.14 27.42
C ALA A 174 6.09 5.11 28.35
N ILE A 175 5.46 6.16 27.81
CA ILE A 175 4.57 7.04 28.58
C ILE A 175 3.37 6.26 29.15
N GLY A 176 2.85 5.29 28.40
CA GLY A 176 1.76 4.43 28.78
C GLY A 176 2.05 3.55 29.99
N GLU A 177 3.31 3.21 30.27
CA GLU A 177 3.67 2.48 31.49
C GLU A 177 3.50 3.35 32.76
N GLU A 178 3.57 4.67 32.64
CA GLU A 178 3.44 5.60 33.76
C GLU A 178 2.01 6.12 33.95
N ILE A 179 1.33 6.47 32.86
CA ILE A 179 -0.02 7.06 32.88
C ILE A 179 -0.94 6.43 31.84
N PRO A 180 -2.28 6.45 32.05
CA PRO A 180 -3.21 6.04 31.00
C PRO A 180 -3.09 6.92 29.75
N VAL A 181 -3.08 6.28 28.58
CA VAL A 181 -3.09 6.97 27.28
C VAL A 181 -4.32 6.56 26.50
N PHE A 182 -5.18 7.52 26.16
CA PHE A 182 -6.33 7.28 25.29
C PHE A 182 -5.94 7.62 23.85
N TRP A 183 -5.74 6.59 23.05
CA TRP A 183 -5.40 6.73 21.64
C TRP A 183 -6.62 6.44 20.77
N VAL A 184 -7.22 7.50 20.26
CA VAL A 184 -8.30 7.44 19.28
C VAL A 184 -7.71 7.33 17.88
N SER A 185 -8.20 6.36 17.10
CA SER A 185 -7.90 6.29 15.67
C SER A 185 -9.06 5.74 14.85
N ARG A 186 -9.08 6.08 13.57
CA ARG A 186 -9.94 5.41 12.58
C ARG A 186 -9.33 4.11 12.06
N ALA A 187 -8.01 3.94 12.16
CA ALA A 187 -7.28 2.81 11.63
C ALA A 187 -6.81 1.91 12.77
N PHE A 188 -7.44 0.75 12.91
CA PHE A 188 -7.13 -0.20 13.97
C PHE A 188 -5.64 -0.59 14.00
N ARG A 189 -5.03 -0.84 12.82
CA ARG A 189 -3.63 -1.26 12.69
C ARG A 189 -2.62 -0.26 13.27
N ARG A 190 -2.98 1.02 13.40
CA ARG A 190 -2.09 2.05 13.92
C ARG A 190 -1.98 2.02 15.45
N VAL A 191 -3.02 1.52 16.11
CA VAL A 191 -3.14 1.59 17.58
C VAL A 191 -2.97 0.22 18.23
N ALA A 192 -3.45 -0.84 17.58
CA ALA A 192 -3.45 -2.19 18.13
C ALA A 192 -2.06 -2.68 18.60
N PRO A 193 -0.94 -2.46 17.88
CA PRO A 193 0.36 -2.96 18.31
C PRO A 193 0.90 -2.34 19.61
N THR A 194 0.32 -1.22 20.04
CA THR A 194 0.76 -0.43 21.20
C THR A 194 -0.24 -0.52 22.35
N ALA A 195 -1.52 -0.81 22.05
CA ALA A 195 -2.59 -0.86 23.02
C ALA A 195 -2.53 -2.11 23.91
N LYS A 196 -2.66 -1.95 25.22
CA LYS A 196 -2.93 -3.08 26.15
C LYS A 196 -4.41 -3.45 26.16
N ARG A 197 -5.28 -2.46 25.94
CA ARG A 197 -6.74 -2.58 25.93
C ARG A 197 -7.31 -1.89 24.72
N LEU A 198 -8.32 -2.50 24.10
CA LEU A 198 -8.96 -1.97 22.90
C LEU A 198 -10.47 -1.83 23.11
N ILE A 199 -10.99 -0.67 22.71
CA ILE A 199 -12.39 -0.30 22.78
C ILE A 199 -12.87 -0.01 21.36
N VAL A 200 -13.93 -0.69 20.93
CA VAL A 200 -14.56 -0.50 19.62
C VAL A 200 -15.81 0.32 19.80
N LEU A 201 -15.85 1.50 19.18
CA LEU A 201 -17.00 2.41 19.22
C LEU A 201 -17.73 2.42 17.88
N SER A 202 -19.06 2.37 17.93
CA SER A 202 -19.93 2.62 16.77
C SER A 202 -21.26 3.19 17.22
N GLY A 203 -21.82 4.13 16.46
CA GLY A 203 -23.12 4.75 16.78
C GLY A 203 -23.21 5.37 18.18
N GLY A 204 -22.07 5.81 18.73
CA GLY A 204 -22.00 6.38 20.08
C GLY A 204 -22.05 5.35 21.21
N LYS A 205 -21.91 4.05 20.93
CA LYS A 205 -21.87 2.97 21.94
C LYS A 205 -20.58 2.16 21.84
N VAL A 206 -20.23 1.52 22.96
CA VAL A 206 -19.14 0.53 23.02
C VAL A 206 -19.68 -0.81 22.53
N LEU A 207 -19.07 -1.33 21.46
CA LEU A 207 -19.39 -2.65 20.88
C LEU A 207 -18.45 -3.76 21.40
N ALA A 208 -17.22 -3.39 21.75
CA ALA A 208 -16.26 -4.29 22.36
C ALA A 208 -15.33 -3.53 23.29
N ASP A 209 -14.89 -4.19 24.35
CA ASP A 209 -13.96 -3.68 25.34
C ASP A 209 -13.21 -4.87 25.95
N GLY A 210 -11.89 -4.88 25.83
CA GLY A 210 -11.07 -5.96 26.37
C GLY A 210 -9.59 -5.84 26.03
N ALA A 211 -8.82 -6.87 26.37
CA ALA A 211 -7.40 -6.95 26.01
C ALA A 211 -7.24 -6.80 24.49
N ALA A 212 -6.28 -5.98 24.06
CA ALA A 212 -6.14 -5.61 22.66
C ALA A 212 -5.93 -6.84 21.76
N ASP A 213 -5.08 -7.78 22.16
CA ASP A 213 -4.82 -9.02 21.40
C ASP A 213 -6.07 -9.88 21.23
N HIS A 214 -6.92 -9.94 22.26
CA HIS A 214 -8.16 -10.71 22.20
C HIS A 214 -9.20 -10.04 21.29
N VAL A 215 -9.44 -8.73 21.47
CA VAL A 215 -10.41 -7.99 20.66
C VAL A 215 -9.96 -7.89 19.19
N ALA A 216 -8.65 -7.84 18.95
CA ALA A 216 -8.05 -7.86 17.62
C ALA A 216 -8.29 -9.17 16.86
N VAL A 217 -8.09 -10.31 17.53
CA VAL A 217 -8.11 -11.64 16.91
C VAL A 217 -9.51 -12.25 16.89
N SER A 218 -10.29 -12.04 17.96
CA SER A 218 -11.61 -12.63 18.14
C SER A 218 -12.62 -11.61 18.68
N PRO A 219 -12.99 -10.59 17.88
CA PRO A 219 -13.97 -9.61 18.32
C PRO A 219 -15.38 -10.21 18.47
N PRO A 220 -16.20 -9.64 19.38
CA PRO A 220 -17.63 -9.94 19.45
C PRO A 220 -18.33 -9.75 18.10
N GLN A 221 -19.37 -10.53 17.83
CA GLN A 221 -20.09 -10.52 16.55
C GLN A 221 -20.53 -9.12 16.14
N GLU A 222 -21.02 -8.32 17.09
CA GLU A 222 -21.48 -6.94 16.87
C GLU A 222 -20.35 -5.98 16.44
N ALA A 223 -19.10 -6.27 16.84
CA ALA A 223 -17.94 -5.46 16.56
C ALA A 223 -17.16 -5.91 15.31
N GLN A 224 -17.42 -7.12 14.79
CA GLN A 224 -16.71 -7.70 13.64
C GLN A 224 -16.75 -6.78 12.41
N ASP A 225 -17.94 -6.33 12.00
CA ASP A 225 -18.09 -5.45 10.82
C ASP A 225 -17.37 -4.11 11.00
N THR A 226 -17.44 -3.57 12.22
CA THR A 226 -16.80 -2.29 12.57
C THR A 226 -15.28 -2.40 12.57
N LEU A 227 -14.73 -3.47 13.15
CA LEU A 227 -13.30 -3.77 13.12
C LEU A 227 -12.84 -4.12 11.71
N ALA A 228 -13.60 -4.90 10.94
CA ALA A 228 -13.31 -5.22 9.54
C ALA A 228 -13.22 -3.94 8.70
N ALA A 229 -14.19 -3.03 8.83
CA ALA A 229 -14.15 -1.72 8.19
C ALA A 229 -12.95 -0.86 8.65
N ALA A 230 -12.60 -0.90 9.94
CA ALA A 230 -11.46 -0.17 10.52
C ALA A 230 -10.08 -0.83 10.25
N THR A 231 -10.05 -2.11 9.88
CA THR A 231 -8.86 -2.89 9.48
C THR A 231 -8.52 -2.77 8.00
N GLY A 232 -9.41 -2.17 7.20
CA GLY A 232 -9.20 -1.95 5.77
C GLY A 232 -9.86 -2.98 4.85
N SER A 233 -11.05 -3.50 5.18
CA SER A 233 -11.82 -4.34 4.24
C SER A 233 -12.05 -3.66 2.88
N SER A 234 -12.14 -2.32 2.83
CA SER A 234 -12.15 -1.55 1.56
C SER A 234 -10.83 -1.61 0.79
N ALA A 235 -9.67 -1.66 1.45
CA ALA A 235 -8.37 -1.76 0.79
C ALA A 235 -8.09 -3.19 0.30
N GLY A 236 -8.49 -4.20 1.08
CA GLY A 236 -8.45 -5.61 0.67
C GLY A 236 -9.35 -5.88 -0.53
N MET A 237 -10.62 -5.46 -0.47
CA MET A 237 -11.55 -5.57 -1.60
C MET A 237 -11.11 -4.74 -2.82
N ALA A 238 -10.51 -3.55 -2.61
CA ALA A 238 -9.99 -2.76 -3.72
C ALA A 238 -8.75 -3.38 -4.36
N LEU A 239 -7.91 -4.08 -3.58
CA LEU A 239 -6.78 -4.83 -4.09
C LEU A 239 -7.23 -6.09 -4.85
N GLU A 240 -8.21 -6.83 -4.32
CA GLU A 240 -8.83 -7.96 -5.02
C GLU A 240 -9.47 -7.52 -6.35
N SER A 241 -10.16 -6.38 -6.35
CA SER A 241 -10.67 -5.77 -7.58
C SER A 241 -9.55 -5.43 -8.56
N LEU A 242 -8.44 -4.85 -8.10
CA LEU A 242 -7.28 -4.58 -8.96
C LEU A 242 -6.68 -5.85 -9.56
N TYR A 243 -6.58 -6.94 -8.80
CA TYR A 243 -6.15 -8.23 -9.32
C TYR A 243 -7.11 -8.76 -10.39
N HIS A 244 -8.43 -8.66 -10.14
CA HIS A 244 -9.43 -9.07 -11.12
C HIS A 244 -9.31 -8.30 -12.45
N ASP A 245 -9.07 -6.99 -12.37
CA ASP A 245 -8.90 -6.16 -13.56
C ASP A 245 -7.58 -6.43 -14.28
N LEU A 246 -6.51 -6.69 -13.53
CA LEU A 246 -5.22 -7.10 -14.08
C LEU A 246 -5.34 -8.44 -14.82
N LEU A 247 -6.02 -9.43 -14.23
CA LEU A 247 -6.29 -10.71 -14.89
C LEU A 247 -7.15 -10.53 -16.14
N THR A 248 -8.15 -9.64 -16.09
CA THR A 248 -8.98 -9.31 -17.26
C THR A 248 -8.17 -8.67 -18.38
N LEU A 249 -7.24 -7.76 -18.05
CA LEU A 249 -6.29 -7.19 -19.00
C LEU A 249 -5.36 -8.28 -19.58
N GLY A 250 -4.88 -9.19 -18.73
CA GLY A 250 -4.08 -10.34 -19.11
C GLY A 250 -4.77 -11.22 -20.14
N SER A 251 -5.99 -11.67 -19.86
CA SER A 251 -6.78 -12.48 -20.79
C SER A 251 -7.06 -11.77 -22.12
N LYS A 252 -7.18 -10.43 -22.11
CA LYS A 252 -7.32 -9.64 -23.35
C LYS A 252 -6.03 -9.59 -24.15
N ALA A 253 -4.89 -9.39 -23.50
CA ALA A 253 -3.58 -9.42 -24.14
C ALA A 253 -3.27 -10.80 -24.73
N GLU A 254 -3.53 -11.89 -23.98
CA GLU A 254 -3.38 -13.26 -24.47
C GLU A 254 -4.28 -13.53 -25.67
N ARG A 255 -5.56 -13.11 -25.62
CA ARG A 255 -6.49 -13.26 -26.74
C ARG A 255 -6.02 -12.48 -27.97
N ALA A 256 -5.50 -11.27 -27.79
CA ALA A 256 -4.97 -10.46 -28.89
C ALA A 256 -3.81 -11.20 -29.59
N ILE A 257 -2.89 -11.79 -28.83
CA ILE A 257 -1.80 -12.61 -29.40
C ILE A 257 -2.35 -13.82 -30.16
N HIS A 258 -3.32 -14.54 -29.57
CA HIS A 258 -3.93 -15.70 -30.21
C HIS A 258 -4.55 -15.31 -31.56
N MET A 259 -5.37 -14.26 -31.56
CA MET A 259 -6.07 -13.78 -32.75
C MET A 259 -5.10 -13.24 -33.81
N ALA A 260 -4.03 -12.53 -33.41
CA ALA A 260 -3.03 -12.01 -34.34
C ALA A 260 -2.25 -13.13 -35.05
N VAL A 261 -1.91 -14.20 -34.34
CA VAL A 261 -1.24 -15.36 -34.93
C VAL A 261 -2.22 -16.19 -35.77
N GLN A 262 -3.47 -16.33 -35.31
CA GLN A 262 -4.54 -16.95 -36.10
C GLN A 262 -4.80 -16.18 -37.40
N SER A 263 -4.79 -14.85 -37.36
CA SER A 263 -4.97 -14.03 -38.58
C SER A 263 -3.81 -14.23 -39.55
N LEU A 264 -2.57 -14.31 -39.05
CA LEU A 264 -1.40 -14.54 -39.89
C LEU A 264 -1.43 -15.92 -40.56
N THR A 265 -1.65 -16.97 -39.76
CA THR A 265 -1.65 -18.37 -40.25
C THR A 265 -2.78 -18.66 -41.24
N GLY A 266 -3.97 -18.08 -41.01
CA GLY A 266 -5.12 -18.20 -41.89
C GLY A 266 -5.24 -17.08 -42.93
N GLN A 267 -4.28 -16.16 -42.99
CA GLN A 267 -4.30 -14.94 -43.83
C GLN A 267 -5.63 -14.17 -43.74
N ASN A 268 -6.22 -14.12 -42.54
CA ASN A 268 -7.52 -13.51 -42.29
C ASN A 268 -7.37 -12.03 -41.92
N LEU A 269 -7.49 -11.16 -42.92
CA LEU A 269 -7.36 -9.72 -42.78
C LEU A 269 -8.45 -9.08 -41.89
N THR A 270 -9.60 -9.74 -41.76
CA THR A 270 -10.69 -9.26 -40.89
C THR A 270 -10.30 -9.43 -39.42
N ILE A 271 -9.82 -10.61 -39.03
CA ILE A 271 -9.34 -10.86 -37.65
C ILE A 271 -8.18 -9.92 -37.31
N ALA A 272 -7.25 -9.68 -38.25
CA ALA A 272 -6.15 -8.75 -38.05
C ALA A 272 -6.63 -7.32 -37.73
N ARG A 273 -7.65 -6.83 -38.46
CA ARG A 273 -8.27 -5.52 -38.18
C ARG A 273 -8.97 -5.48 -36.83
N GLU A 274 -9.69 -6.55 -36.47
CA GLU A 274 -10.35 -6.64 -35.16
C GLU A 274 -9.35 -6.53 -33.99
N VAL A 275 -8.17 -7.14 -34.12
CA VAL A 275 -7.10 -7.01 -33.12
C VAL A 275 -6.60 -5.58 -33.02
N ILE A 276 -6.37 -4.91 -34.16
CA ILE A 276 -5.93 -3.51 -34.21
C ILE A 276 -6.98 -2.58 -33.56
N ASP A 277 -8.25 -2.77 -33.89
CA ASP A 277 -9.37 -1.97 -33.36
C ASP A 277 -9.54 -2.15 -31.84
N GLY A 278 -9.18 -3.34 -31.32
CA GLY A 278 -9.16 -3.63 -29.89
C GLY A 278 -8.17 -2.83 -29.05
N ARG A 279 -7.22 -2.10 -29.68
CA ARG A 279 -6.15 -1.33 -29.00
C ARG A 279 -6.68 -0.39 -27.92
N PHE A 280 -7.79 0.31 -28.20
CA PHE A 280 -8.31 1.34 -27.31
C PHE A 280 -8.83 0.74 -25.98
N ASP A 281 -9.54 -0.38 -26.01
CA ASP A 281 -10.07 -1.02 -24.80
C ASP A 281 -8.94 -1.51 -23.87
N ILE A 282 -7.89 -2.09 -24.44
CA ILE A 282 -6.70 -2.52 -23.67
C ILE A 282 -6.01 -1.29 -23.04
N TYR A 283 -5.82 -0.22 -23.82
CA TYR A 283 -5.21 1.00 -23.31
C TYR A 283 -6.01 1.63 -22.17
N GLN A 284 -7.33 1.73 -22.30
CA GLN A 284 -8.21 2.27 -21.27
C GLN A 284 -8.13 1.45 -19.98
N ARG A 285 -8.21 0.11 -20.08
CA ARG A 285 -8.12 -0.77 -18.89
C ARG A 285 -6.80 -0.64 -18.16
N LYS A 286 -5.69 -0.56 -18.90
CA LYS A 286 -4.36 -0.28 -18.32
C LYS A 286 -4.38 1.04 -17.54
N LEU A 287 -4.92 2.10 -18.13
CA LEU A 287 -5.00 3.41 -17.50
C LEU A 287 -5.88 3.39 -16.23
N GLU A 288 -7.02 2.71 -16.28
CA GLU A 288 -7.92 2.54 -15.13
C GLU A 288 -7.24 1.77 -13.98
N ILE A 289 -6.46 0.74 -14.28
CA ILE A 289 -5.68 0.01 -13.27
C ILE A 289 -4.63 0.94 -12.64
N HIS A 290 -3.87 1.68 -13.46
CA HIS A 290 -2.86 2.63 -12.98
C HIS A 290 -3.47 3.70 -12.09
N GLN A 291 -4.55 4.35 -12.52
CA GLN A 291 -5.22 5.39 -11.74
C GLN A 291 -5.77 4.88 -10.41
N ARG A 292 -6.34 3.68 -10.40
CA ARG A 292 -6.87 3.09 -9.16
C ARG A 292 -5.78 2.66 -8.21
N ALA A 293 -4.70 2.06 -8.71
CA ALA A 293 -3.53 1.70 -7.90
C ALA A 293 -2.88 2.96 -7.29
N LEU A 294 -2.63 3.99 -8.08
CA LEU A 294 -2.12 5.28 -7.59
C LEU A 294 -3.07 5.94 -6.58
N GLY A 295 -4.38 5.87 -6.83
CA GLY A 295 -5.39 6.36 -5.91
C GLY A 295 -5.38 5.61 -4.57
N LEU A 296 -5.13 4.30 -4.57
CA LEU A 296 -4.97 3.52 -3.34
C LEU A 296 -3.69 3.90 -2.59
N ILE A 297 -2.56 4.06 -3.30
CA ILE A 297 -1.30 4.53 -2.70
C ILE A 297 -1.54 5.87 -2.00
N ALA A 298 -2.14 6.83 -2.72
CA ALA A 298 -2.39 8.17 -2.20
C ALA A 298 -3.34 8.19 -0.99
N ARG A 299 -4.39 7.34 -0.97
CA ARG A 299 -5.38 7.32 0.11
C ARG A 299 -4.95 6.53 1.34
N THR A 300 -4.13 5.50 1.15
CA THR A 300 -3.84 4.53 2.22
C THR A 300 -2.44 4.70 2.83
N ALA A 301 -1.54 5.44 2.18
CA ALA A 301 -0.12 5.55 2.57
C ALA A 301 0.44 4.16 2.96
N PRO A 302 0.41 3.18 2.04
CA PRO A 302 0.68 1.79 2.36
C PRO A 302 2.14 1.62 2.81
N VAL A 303 2.35 0.75 3.80
CA VAL A 303 3.69 0.36 4.24
C VAL A 303 4.40 -0.48 3.17
N SER A 304 5.71 -0.70 3.33
CA SER A 304 6.60 -1.32 2.33
C SER A 304 6.02 -2.56 1.61
N ARG A 305 5.37 -3.49 2.33
CA ARG A 305 4.76 -4.69 1.73
C ARG A 305 3.59 -4.37 0.79
N ASP A 306 2.66 -3.52 1.21
CA ASP A 306 1.47 -3.17 0.43
C ASP A 306 1.83 -2.23 -0.73
N LEU A 307 2.83 -1.37 -0.53
CA LEU A 307 3.39 -0.54 -1.60
C LEU A 307 4.02 -1.39 -2.70
N ARG A 308 4.83 -2.42 -2.35
CA ARG A 308 5.39 -3.35 -3.34
C ARG A 308 4.31 -4.03 -4.17
N VAL A 309 3.24 -4.50 -3.54
CA VAL A 309 2.12 -5.11 -4.27
C VAL A 309 1.51 -4.14 -5.28
N LEU A 310 1.22 -2.91 -4.86
CA LEU A 310 0.60 -1.91 -5.74
C LEU A 310 1.54 -1.48 -6.88
N THR A 311 2.84 -1.35 -6.62
CA THR A 311 3.85 -1.09 -7.64
C THR A 311 3.95 -2.24 -8.64
N THR A 312 4.00 -3.49 -8.16
CA THR A 312 4.01 -4.68 -9.03
C THR A 312 2.76 -4.76 -9.91
N VAL A 313 1.57 -4.37 -9.42
CA VAL A 313 0.35 -4.27 -10.24
C VAL A 313 0.50 -3.24 -11.36
N ILE A 314 1.09 -2.07 -11.08
CA ILE A 314 1.30 -1.01 -12.07
C ILE A 314 2.31 -1.46 -13.15
N GLU A 315 3.41 -2.07 -12.71
CA GLU A 315 4.45 -2.60 -13.61
C GLU A 315 3.87 -3.72 -14.49
N ALA A 316 3.19 -4.71 -13.90
CA ALA A 316 2.58 -5.80 -14.66
C ALA A 316 1.52 -5.31 -15.67
N ALA A 317 0.68 -4.33 -15.30
CA ALA A 317 -0.27 -3.72 -16.24
C ALA A 317 0.43 -3.03 -17.41
N THR A 318 1.64 -2.50 -17.20
CA THR A 318 2.46 -1.89 -18.24
C THR A 318 3.00 -2.95 -19.20
N ASP A 319 3.57 -4.04 -18.69
CA ASP A 319 4.05 -5.17 -19.50
C ASP A 319 2.91 -5.82 -20.30
N LEU A 320 1.74 -6.03 -19.70
CA LEU A 320 0.55 -6.51 -20.42
C LEU A 320 0.12 -5.59 -21.57
N GLY A 321 0.24 -4.28 -21.37
CA GLY A 321 0.03 -3.30 -22.44
C GLY A 321 1.03 -3.46 -23.59
N ARG A 322 2.31 -3.71 -23.28
CA ARG A 322 3.35 -3.96 -24.29
C ARG A 322 3.11 -5.26 -25.06
N ILE A 323 2.66 -6.31 -24.37
CA ILE A 323 2.27 -7.59 -25.00
C ILE A 323 1.15 -7.37 -26.01
N ALA A 324 0.13 -6.58 -25.65
CA ALA A 324 -0.94 -6.24 -26.57
C ALA A 324 -0.45 -5.39 -27.77
N ASP A 325 0.47 -4.46 -27.55
CA ASP A 325 1.10 -3.70 -28.65
C ASP A 325 1.82 -4.63 -29.64
N HIS A 326 2.48 -5.69 -29.16
CA HIS A 326 3.10 -6.70 -30.02
C HIS A 326 2.08 -7.52 -30.81
N ALA A 327 0.91 -7.85 -30.24
CA ALA A 327 -0.18 -8.48 -30.99
C ALA A 327 -0.66 -7.61 -32.15
N ILE A 328 -0.72 -6.29 -31.93
CA ILE A 328 -1.12 -5.33 -32.95
C ILE A 328 -0.08 -5.28 -34.07
N ASN A 329 1.22 -5.24 -33.74
CA ASN A 329 2.28 -5.26 -34.77
C ASN A 329 2.24 -6.56 -35.61
N ILE A 330 1.94 -7.71 -35.01
CA ILE A 330 1.75 -8.97 -35.76
C ILE A 330 0.55 -8.88 -36.72
N SER A 331 -0.52 -8.22 -36.29
CA SER A 331 -1.70 -8.00 -37.12
C SER A 331 -1.41 -7.03 -38.27
N GLU A 332 -0.62 -5.98 -38.03
CA GLU A 332 -0.13 -5.07 -39.07
C GLU A 332 0.75 -5.80 -40.09
N VAL A 333 1.60 -6.74 -39.65
CA VAL A 333 2.35 -7.62 -40.55
C VAL A 333 1.40 -8.50 -41.38
N THR A 334 0.35 -9.05 -40.78
CA THR A 334 -0.66 -9.83 -41.53
C THR A 334 -1.29 -9.00 -42.64
N LEU A 335 -1.63 -7.74 -42.37
CA LEU A 335 -2.17 -6.81 -43.36
C LEU A 335 -1.14 -6.44 -44.44
N ALA A 336 0.14 -6.32 -44.07
CA ALA A 336 1.21 -6.01 -45.01
C ALA A 336 1.52 -7.17 -45.97
N ILE A 337 1.43 -8.42 -45.49
CA ILE A 337 1.51 -9.62 -46.33
C ILE A 337 0.24 -9.73 -47.19
N GLY A 338 -0.94 -9.50 -46.63
CA GLY A 338 -2.19 -9.58 -47.39
C GLY A 338 -2.54 -11.02 -47.80
N GLU A 339 -2.98 -11.18 -49.04
CA GLU A 339 -3.44 -12.48 -49.61
C GLU A 339 -2.32 -13.24 -50.35
N ASP A 340 -1.10 -12.71 -50.26
CA ASP A 340 0.10 -13.27 -50.87
C ASP A 340 0.45 -14.65 -50.28
N PRO A 341 0.67 -15.70 -51.11
CA PRO A 341 0.97 -17.03 -50.58
C PRO A 341 2.18 -17.04 -49.65
N LEU A 342 2.05 -17.72 -48.51
CA LEU A 342 3.12 -17.79 -47.52
C LEU A 342 4.35 -18.52 -48.10
N ILE A 343 5.54 -17.96 -47.89
CA ILE A 343 6.81 -18.53 -48.39
C ILE A 343 7.14 -19.90 -47.79
N LYS A 344 6.56 -20.22 -46.63
CA LYS A 344 6.64 -21.51 -45.93
C LYS A 344 5.38 -21.73 -45.07
N PRO A 345 5.03 -22.98 -44.76
CA PRO A 345 4.07 -23.28 -43.70
C PRO A 345 4.55 -22.71 -42.35
N LEU A 346 3.65 -22.08 -41.61
CA LEU A 346 3.96 -21.49 -40.30
C LEU A 346 3.74 -22.53 -39.19
N ILE A 347 4.82 -23.19 -38.77
CA ILE A 347 4.81 -24.18 -37.67
C ILE A 347 5.40 -23.55 -36.40
N ASP A 348 6.53 -22.87 -36.53
CA ASP A 348 7.28 -22.35 -35.38
C ASP A 348 6.64 -21.11 -34.76
N ILE A 349 6.04 -20.23 -35.58
CA ILE A 349 5.33 -19.02 -35.11
C ILE A 349 4.16 -19.39 -34.16
N PRO A 350 3.23 -20.29 -34.53
CA PRO A 350 2.19 -20.75 -33.60
C PRO A 350 2.75 -21.36 -32.31
N ARG A 351 3.82 -22.17 -32.42
CA ARG A 351 4.47 -22.80 -31.26
C ARG A 351 5.13 -21.80 -30.33
N MET A 352 5.78 -20.76 -30.88
CA MET A 352 6.33 -19.65 -30.11
C MET A 352 5.22 -18.87 -29.40
N ALA A 353 4.11 -18.61 -30.09
CA ALA A 353 2.97 -17.90 -29.52
C ALA A 353 2.34 -18.66 -28.35
N GLU A 354 2.10 -19.97 -28.50
CA GLU A 354 1.55 -20.82 -27.44
C GLU A 354 2.44 -20.78 -26.18
N LYS A 355 3.76 -20.92 -26.35
CA LYS A 355 4.72 -20.82 -25.24
C LYS A 355 4.73 -19.44 -24.58
N ALA A 356 4.75 -18.38 -25.38
CA ALA A 356 4.74 -17.02 -24.85
C ALA A 356 3.44 -16.72 -24.08
N GLN A 357 2.28 -17.16 -24.59
CA GLN A 357 0.99 -17.05 -23.90
C GLN A 357 0.97 -17.85 -22.60
N GLU A 358 1.49 -19.08 -22.61
CA GLU A 358 1.64 -19.87 -21.38
C GLU A 358 2.50 -19.17 -20.33
N MET A 359 3.60 -18.51 -20.74
CA MET A 359 4.42 -17.70 -19.84
C MET A 359 3.63 -16.52 -19.23
N VAL A 360 2.81 -15.83 -20.02
CA VAL A 360 1.93 -14.74 -19.53
C VAL A 360 0.94 -15.27 -18.51
N ARG A 361 0.26 -16.37 -18.80
CA ARG A 361 -0.69 -17.00 -17.87
C ARG A 361 -0.01 -17.39 -16.56
N HIS A 362 1.13 -18.07 -16.64
CA HIS A 362 1.86 -18.52 -15.46
C HIS A 362 2.45 -17.36 -14.64
N SER A 363 2.86 -16.25 -15.27
CA SER A 363 3.36 -15.08 -14.52
C SER A 363 2.25 -14.40 -13.74
N LEU A 364 1.04 -14.32 -14.30
CA LEU A 364 -0.14 -13.81 -13.59
C LEU A 364 -0.62 -14.76 -12.48
N ASP A 365 -0.62 -16.08 -12.72
CA ASP A 365 -0.92 -17.08 -11.70
C ASP A 365 0.07 -16.98 -10.53
N ALA A 366 1.37 -16.84 -10.83
CA ALA A 366 2.42 -16.63 -9.84
C ALA A 366 2.17 -15.36 -9.03
N MET A 367 1.74 -14.28 -9.67
CA MET A 367 1.45 -13.02 -9.02
C MET A 367 0.28 -13.12 -8.03
N VAL A 368 -0.83 -13.72 -8.45
CA VAL A 368 -2.04 -13.87 -7.61
C VAL A 368 -1.76 -14.78 -6.42
N ARG A 369 -1.04 -15.88 -6.65
CA ARG A 369 -0.70 -16.86 -5.60
C ARG A 369 0.52 -16.47 -4.77
N ARG A 370 1.24 -15.41 -5.17
CA ARG A 370 2.54 -15.01 -4.62
C ARG A 370 3.55 -16.16 -4.65
N ASP A 371 3.53 -16.92 -5.74
CA ASP A 371 4.33 -18.12 -5.94
C ASP A 371 5.65 -17.76 -6.63
N VAL A 372 6.69 -17.60 -5.83
CA VAL A 372 8.05 -17.25 -6.29
C VAL A 372 8.66 -18.38 -7.12
N GLU A 373 8.35 -19.65 -6.82
CA GLU A 373 8.87 -20.80 -7.55
C GLU A 373 8.26 -20.89 -8.95
N LEU A 374 6.96 -20.63 -9.07
CA LEU A 374 6.31 -20.52 -10.38
C LEU A 374 6.88 -19.33 -11.17
N ALA A 375 7.13 -18.19 -10.53
CA ALA A 375 7.74 -17.04 -11.19
C ALA A 375 9.14 -17.39 -11.75
N ARG A 376 10.00 -18.07 -10.96
CA ARG A 376 11.32 -18.53 -11.43
C ARG A 376 11.20 -19.47 -12.64
N LYS A 377 10.23 -20.38 -12.64
CA LYS A 377 9.97 -21.27 -13.79
C LYS A 377 9.56 -20.51 -15.04
N VAL A 378 8.81 -19.41 -14.92
CA VAL A 378 8.49 -18.55 -16.06
C VAL A 378 9.77 -17.94 -16.64
N CYS A 379 10.65 -17.38 -15.81
CA CYS A 379 11.94 -16.86 -16.26
C CYS A 379 12.81 -17.93 -16.95
N GLU A 380 12.77 -19.18 -16.49
CA GLU A 380 13.47 -20.29 -17.14
C GLU A 380 12.85 -20.69 -18.48
N ALA A 381 11.52 -20.62 -18.62
CA ALA A 381 10.80 -20.97 -19.84
C ALA A 381 11.13 -20.03 -21.01
N ASP A 382 11.55 -18.79 -20.74
CA ASP A 382 12.02 -17.79 -21.71
C ASP A 382 13.09 -18.35 -22.65
N LYS A 383 14.03 -19.15 -22.10
CA LYS A 383 15.10 -19.80 -22.86
C LYS A 383 14.58 -20.70 -23.99
N GLY A 384 13.39 -21.28 -23.81
CA GLY A 384 12.73 -22.10 -24.82
C GLY A 384 12.19 -21.28 -25.98
N VAL A 385 11.67 -20.07 -25.71
CA VAL A 385 11.21 -19.14 -26.76
C VAL A 385 12.41 -18.55 -27.50
N ASP A 386 13.49 -18.21 -26.78
CA ASP A 386 14.75 -17.75 -27.38
C ASP A 386 15.39 -18.76 -28.34
N ALA A 387 15.33 -20.05 -28.00
CA ALA A 387 15.84 -21.11 -28.87
C ALA A 387 15.03 -21.18 -30.18
N LEU A 388 13.69 -21.19 -30.07
CA LEU A 388 12.81 -21.18 -31.24
C LEU A 388 13.00 -19.92 -32.11
N TYR A 389 13.18 -18.75 -31.47
CA TYR A 389 13.47 -17.51 -32.18
C TYR A 389 14.76 -17.61 -32.99
N ARG A 390 15.85 -18.14 -32.40
CA ARG A 390 17.14 -18.31 -33.10
C ARG A 390 17.05 -19.29 -34.26
N GLU A 391 16.38 -20.42 -34.07
CA GLU A 391 16.16 -21.41 -35.13
C GLU A 391 15.39 -20.80 -36.30
N LEU A 392 14.29 -20.09 -36.01
CA LEU A 392 13.48 -19.44 -37.04
C LEU A 392 14.22 -18.26 -37.69
N PHE A 393 15.07 -17.54 -36.95
CA PHE A 393 15.90 -16.47 -37.47
C PHE A 393 16.87 -16.99 -38.54
N GLU A 394 17.63 -18.05 -38.26
CA GLU A 394 18.58 -18.64 -39.21
C GLU A 394 17.88 -19.15 -40.47
N GLU A 395 16.71 -19.80 -40.30
CA GLU A 395 15.93 -20.28 -41.43
C GLU A 395 15.43 -19.13 -42.33
N LEU A 396 14.85 -18.09 -41.74
CA LEU A 396 14.35 -16.92 -42.48
C LEU A 396 15.47 -16.09 -43.10
N LEU A 397 16.64 -16.02 -42.46
CA LEU A 397 17.82 -15.39 -43.02
C LEU A 397 18.27 -16.11 -44.30
N GLY A 398 18.20 -17.44 -44.31
CA GLY A 398 18.43 -18.24 -45.51
C GLY A 398 17.61 -17.76 -46.70
N PHE A 399 16.29 -17.58 -46.53
CA PHE A 399 15.40 -17.05 -47.59
C PHE A 399 15.76 -15.63 -48.07
N ILE A 400 16.39 -14.81 -47.22
CA ILE A 400 16.83 -13.47 -47.58
C ILE A 400 18.16 -13.53 -48.36
N THR A 401 19.10 -14.37 -47.93
CA THR A 401 20.47 -14.43 -48.47
C THR A 401 20.62 -15.32 -49.70
N ASP A 402 19.67 -16.21 -49.98
CA ASP A 402 19.71 -17.14 -51.14
C ASP A 402 19.64 -16.41 -52.51
N GLY A 403 19.61 -15.07 -52.52
CA GLY A 403 19.73 -14.25 -53.73
C GLY A 403 18.52 -14.35 -54.68
N GLY A 404 17.41 -14.90 -54.19
CA GLY A 404 16.19 -15.10 -54.95
C GLY A 404 15.34 -13.83 -55.15
N ASP A 405 14.03 -14.04 -55.30
CA ASP A 405 13.03 -13.01 -55.53
C ASP A 405 12.91 -12.03 -54.34
N ALA A 406 12.98 -10.73 -54.63
CA ALA A 406 12.82 -9.64 -53.66
C ALA A 406 11.52 -9.74 -52.84
N TYR A 407 10.47 -10.31 -53.43
CA TYR A 407 9.22 -10.58 -52.76
C TYR A 407 9.37 -11.63 -51.63
N ARG A 408 10.11 -12.72 -51.88
CA ARG A 408 10.35 -13.76 -50.86
C ARG A 408 11.21 -13.22 -49.72
N ALA A 409 12.23 -12.42 -50.05
CA ALA A 409 13.06 -11.75 -49.06
C ALA A 409 12.24 -10.78 -48.19
N GLY A 410 11.34 -10.00 -48.80
CA GLY A 410 10.42 -9.11 -48.07
C GLY A 410 9.48 -9.86 -47.12
N GLN A 411 8.90 -10.98 -47.57
CA GLN A 411 8.02 -11.79 -46.72
C GLN A 411 8.79 -12.47 -45.58
N ALA A 412 10.02 -12.95 -45.82
CA ALA A 412 10.88 -13.50 -44.79
C ALA A 412 11.21 -12.47 -43.70
N LEU A 413 11.47 -11.22 -44.09
CA LEU A 413 11.68 -10.11 -43.16
C LEU A 413 10.43 -9.83 -42.29
N TYR A 414 9.24 -9.86 -42.88
CA TYR A 414 7.99 -9.72 -42.13
C TYR A 414 7.79 -10.82 -41.09
N LEU A 415 8.04 -12.09 -41.46
CA LEU A 415 7.96 -13.22 -40.54
C LEU A 415 9.03 -13.14 -39.43
N LEU A 416 10.20 -12.58 -39.73
CA LEU A 416 11.25 -12.34 -38.74
C LEU A 416 10.83 -11.30 -37.69
N PHE A 417 10.14 -10.23 -38.12
CA PHE A 417 9.54 -9.28 -37.18
C PHE A 417 8.50 -9.95 -36.28
N VAL A 418 7.64 -10.82 -36.83
CA VAL A 418 6.67 -11.59 -36.03
C VAL A 418 7.37 -12.46 -34.99
N ALA A 419 8.41 -13.20 -35.39
CA ALA A 419 9.20 -14.01 -34.46
C ALA A 419 9.80 -13.15 -33.34
N ARG A 420 10.34 -11.98 -33.68
CA ARG A 420 10.89 -11.03 -32.70
C ARG A 420 9.81 -10.49 -31.77
N TYR A 421 8.62 -10.16 -32.27
CA TYR A 421 7.52 -9.69 -31.42
C TYR A 421 7.06 -10.78 -30.44
N LEU A 422 7.04 -12.05 -30.83
CA LEU A 422 6.73 -13.16 -29.91
C LEU A 422 7.83 -13.36 -28.85
N GLU A 423 9.10 -13.19 -29.20
CA GLU A 423 10.19 -13.16 -28.20
C GLU A 423 10.03 -11.99 -27.23
N ARG A 424 9.66 -10.79 -27.71
CA ARG A 424 9.35 -9.65 -26.82
C ARG A 424 8.17 -9.93 -25.89
N VAL A 425 7.18 -10.71 -26.32
CA VAL A 425 6.07 -11.12 -25.44
C VAL A 425 6.57 -12.02 -24.30
N ALA A 426 7.46 -12.97 -24.61
CA ALA A 426 8.11 -13.81 -23.60
C ALA A 426 8.99 -12.99 -22.64
N ASP A 427 9.73 -12.00 -23.15
CA ASP A 427 10.49 -11.03 -22.34
C ASP A 427 9.57 -10.32 -21.33
N HIS A 428 8.43 -9.79 -21.80
CA HIS A 428 7.48 -9.10 -20.93
C HIS A 428 6.82 -10.02 -19.91
N ALA A 429 6.54 -11.28 -20.27
CA ALA A 429 6.05 -12.27 -19.31
C ALA A 429 7.10 -12.58 -18.21
N SER A 430 8.37 -12.64 -18.59
CA SER A 430 9.49 -12.81 -17.66
C SER A 430 9.65 -11.60 -16.75
N ASN A 431 9.50 -10.37 -17.26
CA ASN A 431 9.50 -9.16 -16.41
C ASN A 431 8.41 -9.24 -15.34
N ILE A 432 7.17 -9.61 -15.72
CA ILE A 432 6.07 -9.78 -14.76
C ILE A 432 6.48 -10.77 -13.66
N ALA A 433 7.10 -11.90 -14.03
CA ALA A 433 7.59 -12.88 -13.06
C ALA A 433 8.69 -12.31 -12.14
N GLU A 434 9.65 -11.53 -12.67
CA GLU A 434 10.65 -10.84 -11.85
C GLU A 434 10.01 -9.84 -10.87
N HIS A 435 8.96 -9.13 -11.31
CA HIS A 435 8.19 -8.24 -10.44
C HIS A 435 7.47 -9.01 -9.31
N VAL A 436 7.05 -10.26 -9.54
CA VAL A 436 6.51 -11.15 -8.49
C VAL A 436 7.57 -11.53 -7.46
N ILE A 437 8.78 -11.89 -7.91
CA ILE A 437 9.90 -12.20 -7.01
C ILE A 437 10.20 -10.98 -6.12
N PHE A 438 10.31 -9.79 -6.72
CA PHE A 438 10.50 -8.54 -5.98
C PHE A 438 9.36 -8.26 -4.99
N MET A 439 8.10 -8.49 -5.39
CA MET A 439 6.93 -8.28 -4.54
C MET A 439 7.02 -9.06 -3.23
N VAL A 440 7.45 -10.33 -3.32
CA VAL A 440 7.53 -11.26 -2.18
C VAL A 440 8.82 -11.05 -1.39
N ASP A 441 9.97 -11.16 -2.05
CA ASP A 441 11.28 -11.24 -1.39
C ASP A 441 11.88 -9.86 -1.07
N GLY A 442 11.37 -8.80 -1.70
CA GLY A 442 11.82 -7.42 -1.49
C GLY A 442 13.20 -7.09 -2.07
N ARG A 443 13.81 -8.02 -2.80
CA ARG A 443 15.07 -7.84 -3.53
C ARG A 443 14.80 -8.02 -5.01
N ARG A 444 15.37 -7.14 -5.83
CA ARG A 444 15.42 -7.36 -7.28
C ARG A 444 16.49 -8.39 -7.55
N GLU A 445 16.10 -9.64 -7.75
CA GLU A 445 16.96 -10.60 -8.44
C GLU A 445 16.89 -10.26 -9.93
N GLN A 446 17.91 -9.58 -10.47
CA GLN A 446 18.10 -9.55 -11.91
C GLN A 446 18.59 -10.93 -12.35
N LEU A 447 17.64 -11.84 -12.60
CA LEU A 447 17.94 -13.18 -13.12
C LEU A 447 18.51 -13.12 -14.55
N ARG A 448 18.42 -11.94 -15.20
CA ARG A 448 18.97 -11.62 -16.53
C ARG A 448 20.41 -11.04 -16.55
N LEU A 449 21.14 -10.96 -15.44
CA LEU A 449 22.57 -10.57 -15.48
C LEU A 449 23.43 -11.68 -16.10
N LYS A 450 23.35 -11.86 -17.43
CA LYS A 450 24.34 -12.53 -18.29
C LYS A 450 24.10 -12.48 -19.80
N ARG A 451 23.26 -11.61 -20.35
CA ARG A 451 23.18 -11.45 -21.82
C ARG A 451 24.27 -10.55 -22.43
N ASP A 452 24.94 -9.74 -21.63
CA ASP A 452 26.05 -8.89 -22.10
C ASP A 452 27.44 -9.54 -21.95
N ASP A 453 27.54 -10.72 -21.31
CA ASP A 453 28.84 -11.36 -20.95
C ASP A 453 28.91 -12.88 -21.23
N ASP A 454 27.85 -13.47 -21.81
CA ASP A 454 27.98 -14.75 -22.50
C ASP A 454 28.61 -14.41 -23.86
N GLY A 455 29.89 -14.73 -24.07
CA GLY A 455 30.71 -14.42 -25.25
C GLY A 455 30.23 -14.95 -26.61
N LEU A 456 28.93 -14.90 -26.87
CA LEU A 456 28.26 -15.02 -28.14
C LEU A 456 28.21 -13.62 -28.76
N PRO A 457 28.70 -13.45 -30.00
CA PRO A 457 28.71 -12.15 -30.65
C PRO A 457 27.28 -11.61 -30.75
N HIS A 458 27.10 -10.37 -30.29
CA HIS A 458 25.88 -9.60 -30.52
C HIS A 458 25.69 -9.50 -32.05
N PRO A 459 24.51 -9.87 -32.61
CA PRO A 459 24.33 -10.05 -34.07
C PRO A 459 24.56 -8.81 -34.93
N PHE A 460 24.75 -7.64 -34.30
CA PHE A 460 24.99 -6.35 -34.94
C PHE A 460 26.27 -5.63 -34.50
N LEU A 461 27.10 -6.24 -33.64
CA LEU A 461 28.38 -5.65 -33.23
C LEU A 461 29.53 -6.56 -33.68
N PRO A 462 30.47 -6.07 -34.51
CA PRO A 462 31.68 -6.83 -34.80
C PRO A 462 32.46 -7.04 -33.49
N GLY A 463 32.86 -8.29 -33.26
CA GLY A 463 33.62 -8.71 -32.08
C GLY A 463 35.08 -8.28 -32.08
#